data_AF-A0A931Y3H4-F1
#
_entry.id   AF-A0A931Y3H4-F1
#
_cell.length_a   1.000
_cell.length_b   1.000
_cell.length_c   1.000
_cell.angle_alpha   90.00
_cell.angle_beta   90.00
_cell.angle_gamma   90.00
#
_symmetry.space_group_name_H-M   'P 1'
#
loop_
_entity.id
_entity.type
_entity.pdbx_description
1 polymer ?
#
loop_
_entity_poly.entity_id
_entity_poly.type
_entity_poly.pdbx_seq_one_letter_code
_entity_poly.pdbx_strand_id
1 'polypeptide(L)'
;MSVKEATARWEEMLPHEFIAARDRFPLCWMAYGLAEPHGAYNALGLDWLKAYALVEAAAKKHGGIVAPPFAWHIQEIPEFHDDGKEIVESQVRNLGCAAGRLLAEHRPKDGWLAPNLNVTGRIADDFVRIAGSSWRVTFEEYRSGKKKYGALPDWNELERRES
;
A
#
# COMPACT_ATOMS: atom_id res chain seq x y z
N MET A 1 10.63 -33.64 20.97
CA MET A 1 10.50 -32.66 19.86
C MET A 1 10.83 -31.30 20.43
N SER A 2 11.77 -30.56 19.83
CA SER A 2 12.09 -29.20 20.25
C SER A 2 10.90 -28.30 19.94
N VAL A 3 10.43 -27.53 20.92
CA VAL A 3 9.39 -26.51 20.72
C VAL A 3 10.03 -25.42 19.86
N LYS A 4 9.68 -25.37 18.57
CA LYS A 4 10.00 -24.24 17.69
C LYS A 4 9.51 -22.98 18.42
N GLU A 5 10.33 -21.93 18.54
CA GLU A 5 9.80 -20.64 18.99
C GLU A 5 8.56 -20.32 18.15
N ALA A 6 7.43 -20.03 18.81
CA ALA A 6 6.18 -19.78 18.11
C ALA A 6 6.39 -18.58 17.17
N THR A 7 6.34 -18.84 15.87
CA THR A 7 6.44 -17.80 14.85
C THR A 7 5.29 -16.81 15.02
N ALA A 8 5.56 -15.52 14.83
CA ALA A 8 4.51 -14.51 14.80
C ALA A 8 3.88 -14.39 13.40
N ARG A 9 4.46 -15.05 12.39
CA ARG A 9 4.09 -14.91 10.98
C ARG A 9 2.89 -15.76 10.66
N TRP A 10 1.82 -15.12 10.19
CA TRP A 10 0.59 -15.78 9.77
C TRP A 10 0.90 -16.89 8.76
N GLU A 11 1.67 -16.61 7.70
CA GLU A 11 1.92 -17.55 6.61
C GLU A 11 2.65 -18.85 7.01
N GLU A 12 3.24 -18.88 8.19
CA GLU A 12 3.89 -20.06 8.76
C GLU A 12 2.99 -20.81 9.75
N MET A 13 1.81 -20.28 10.07
CA MET A 13 0.84 -20.87 11.00
C MET A 13 -0.16 -21.78 10.27
N LEU A 14 -0.51 -22.88 10.92
CA LEU A 14 -1.71 -23.65 10.59
C LEU A 14 -2.96 -22.88 11.06
N PRO A 15 -4.17 -23.17 10.50
CA PRO A 15 -5.37 -22.43 10.85
C PRO A 15 -5.71 -22.37 12.35
N HIS A 16 -5.49 -23.47 13.08
CA HIS A 16 -5.75 -23.51 14.52
C HIS A 16 -4.71 -22.72 15.33
N GLU A 17 -3.45 -22.65 14.87
CA GLU A 17 -2.39 -21.84 15.48
C GLU A 17 -2.70 -20.35 15.28
N PHE A 18 -3.17 -19.96 14.09
CA PHE A 18 -3.61 -18.59 13.80
C PHE A 18 -4.78 -18.17 14.70
N ILE A 19 -5.80 -19.01 14.84
CA ILE A 19 -6.95 -18.73 15.71
C ILE A 19 -6.49 -18.54 17.16
N ALA A 20 -5.64 -19.45 17.67
CA ALA A 20 -5.11 -19.35 19.03
C ALA A 20 -4.26 -18.07 19.23
N ALA A 21 -3.43 -17.71 18.25
CA ALA A 21 -2.62 -16.49 18.30
C ALA A 21 -3.49 -15.23 18.31
N ARG A 22 -4.54 -15.17 17.47
CA ARG A 22 -5.51 -14.06 17.39
C ARG A 22 -6.26 -13.90 18.71
N ASP A 23 -6.71 -15.00 19.29
CA ASP A 23 -7.47 -14.98 20.55
C ASP A 23 -6.60 -14.56 21.73
N ARG A 24 -5.30 -14.87 21.68
CA ARG A 24 -4.32 -14.42 22.68
C ARG A 24 -3.95 -12.95 22.53
N PHE A 25 -3.75 -12.48 21.29
CA PHE A 25 -3.38 -11.10 20.96
C PHE A 25 -4.12 -10.64 19.69
N PRO A 26 -5.24 -9.91 19.81
CA PRO A 26 -6.06 -9.48 18.66
C PRO A 26 -5.46 -8.23 17.97
N LEU A 27 -4.14 -8.26 17.74
CA LEU A 27 -3.39 -7.24 17.03
C LEU A 27 -2.71 -7.87 15.81
N CYS A 28 -2.93 -7.29 14.63
CA CYS A 28 -2.29 -7.71 13.40
C CYS A 28 -1.34 -6.62 12.91
N TRP A 29 -0.06 -6.95 12.81
CA TRP A 29 0.95 -6.12 12.17
C TRP A 29 1.01 -6.47 10.68
N MET A 30 1.22 -5.48 9.82
CA MET A 30 1.40 -5.70 8.40
C MET A 30 2.56 -4.83 7.92
N ALA A 31 3.56 -5.46 7.34
CA ALA A 31 4.61 -4.72 6.65
C ALA A 31 4.05 -4.22 5.32
N TYR A 32 4.23 -2.93 5.06
CA TYR A 32 3.94 -2.30 3.78
C TYR A 32 5.23 -1.65 3.29
N GLY A 33 5.63 -1.94 2.06
CA GLY A 33 6.81 -1.34 1.47
C GLY A 33 6.91 -1.63 -0.03
N LEU A 34 7.71 -0.82 -0.71
CA LEU A 34 7.85 -0.87 -2.16
C LEU A 34 8.95 -1.85 -2.58
N ALA A 35 8.88 -2.28 -3.84
CA ALA A 35 9.97 -2.95 -4.52
C ALA A 35 10.57 -1.96 -5.53
N GLU A 36 11.46 -1.07 -5.09
CA GLU A 36 11.95 0.06 -5.89
C GLU A 36 13.48 0.13 -5.96
N PRO A 37 14.06 0.88 -6.93
CA PRO A 37 15.50 1.09 -6.97
C PRO A 37 16.02 1.85 -5.74
N HIS A 38 17.04 1.28 -5.08
CA HIS A 38 17.74 1.90 -3.95
C HIS A 38 19.24 2.12 -4.24
N GLY A 39 19.61 2.27 -5.51
CA GLY A 39 21.00 2.34 -5.98
C GLY A 39 21.64 0.96 -6.18
N ALA A 40 22.85 0.94 -6.74
CA ALA A 40 23.52 -0.29 -7.21
C ALA A 40 23.91 -1.30 -6.11
N TYR A 41 23.83 -0.92 -4.84
CA TYR A 41 24.28 -1.71 -3.69
C TYR A 41 23.13 -2.24 -2.82
N ASN A 42 21.88 -1.92 -3.16
CA ASN A 42 20.72 -2.29 -2.36
C ASN A 42 19.76 -3.18 -3.17
N ALA A 43 19.06 -4.07 -2.46
CA ALA A 43 18.02 -4.90 -3.06
C ALA A 43 16.76 -4.07 -3.33
N LEU A 44 16.03 -4.40 -4.40
CA LEU A 44 14.78 -3.70 -4.75
C LEU A 44 13.73 -3.76 -3.63
N GLY A 45 13.69 -4.87 -2.89
CA GLY A 45 12.73 -5.07 -1.79
C GLY A 45 13.12 -4.43 -0.47
N LEU A 46 14.10 -3.51 -0.43
CA LEU A 46 14.69 -3.03 0.82
C LEU A 46 13.65 -2.49 1.80
N ASP A 47 12.64 -1.78 1.31
CA ASP A 47 11.62 -1.14 2.13
C ASP A 47 10.77 -2.16 2.89
N TRP A 48 10.16 -3.10 2.17
CA TRP A 48 9.32 -4.09 2.81
C TRP A 48 10.15 -5.10 3.63
N LEU A 49 11.40 -5.40 3.23
CA LEU A 49 12.30 -6.27 4.02
C LEU A 49 12.60 -5.66 5.39
N LYS A 50 12.91 -4.36 5.45
CA LYS A 50 13.13 -3.65 6.71
C LYS A 50 11.85 -3.55 7.52
N ALA A 51 10.74 -3.19 6.88
CA ALA A 51 9.45 -3.09 7.54
C ALA A 51 9.03 -4.44 8.15
N TYR A 52 9.22 -5.54 7.43
CA TYR A 52 8.90 -6.90 7.86
C TYR A 52 9.71 -7.31 9.11
N ALA A 53 11.02 -7.06 9.11
CA ALA A 53 11.85 -7.29 10.29
C ALA A 53 11.42 -6.46 11.51
N LEU A 54 11.00 -5.20 11.30
CA LEU A 54 10.54 -4.32 12.38
C LEU A 54 9.21 -4.78 12.98
N VAL A 55 8.23 -5.15 12.14
CA VAL A 55 6.93 -5.63 12.65
C VAL A 55 7.05 -6.98 13.35
N GLU A 56 7.95 -7.85 12.89
CA GLU A 56 8.28 -9.08 13.62
C GLU A 56 8.89 -8.81 14.99
N ALA A 57 9.85 -7.88 15.08
CA ALA A 57 10.43 -7.48 16.36
C ALA A 57 9.37 -6.87 17.29
N ALA A 58 8.45 -6.05 16.75
CA ALA A 58 7.34 -5.50 17.50
C ALA A 58 6.38 -6.58 18.00
N ALA A 59 6.01 -7.54 17.16
CA ALA A 59 5.15 -8.67 17.53
C ALA A 59 5.81 -9.56 18.60
N LYS A 60 7.12 -9.83 18.50
CA LYS A 60 7.86 -10.57 19.53
C LYS A 60 7.86 -9.86 20.89
N LYS A 61 7.96 -8.53 20.88
CA LYS A 61 8.05 -7.71 22.11
C LYS A 61 6.68 -7.40 22.73
N HIS A 62 5.66 -7.18 21.92
CA HIS A 62 4.38 -6.63 22.34
C HIS A 62 3.19 -7.57 22.09
N GLY A 63 3.43 -8.72 21.45
CA GLY A 63 2.38 -9.64 21.01
C GLY A 63 1.74 -9.23 19.68
N GLY A 64 0.89 -10.11 19.18
CA GLY A 64 0.19 -9.98 17.90
C GLY A 64 0.72 -10.93 16.84
N ILE A 65 0.03 -10.93 15.70
CA ILE A 65 0.36 -11.71 14.50
C ILE A 65 0.90 -10.77 13.45
N VAL A 66 1.88 -11.21 12.67
CA VAL A 66 2.40 -10.52 11.49
C VAL A 66 1.72 -11.13 10.27
N ALA A 67 0.97 -10.32 9.53
CA ALA A 67 0.41 -10.71 8.24
C ALA A 67 1.51 -10.79 7.16
N PRO A 68 1.28 -11.54 6.07
CA PRO A 68 2.17 -11.53 4.92
C PRO A 68 2.43 -10.08 4.45
N PRO A 69 3.66 -9.72 4.07
CA PRO A 69 3.99 -8.36 3.71
C PRO A 69 3.23 -7.95 2.45
N PHE A 70 2.71 -6.72 2.45
CA PHE A 70 2.20 -6.09 1.25
C PHE A 70 3.36 -5.42 0.51
N ALA A 71 3.99 -6.18 -0.39
CA ALA A 71 5.15 -5.77 -1.18
C ALA A 71 4.76 -5.30 -2.60
N TRP A 72 3.65 -4.58 -2.72
CA TRP A 72 3.14 -4.13 -4.01
C TRP A 72 3.68 -2.74 -4.35
N HIS A 73 3.95 -2.53 -5.64
CA HIS A 73 4.39 -1.29 -6.30
C HIS A 73 5.92 -1.23 -6.54
N ILE A 74 6.29 -1.33 -7.82
CA ILE A 74 7.58 -0.90 -8.34
C ILE A 74 7.40 0.57 -8.72
N GLN A 75 8.10 1.45 -8.02
CA GLN A 75 8.07 2.88 -8.25
C GLN A 75 8.58 3.20 -9.68
N GLU A 76 7.92 4.11 -10.39
CA GLU A 76 8.23 4.52 -11.77
C GLU A 76 9.45 5.44 -11.90
N ILE A 77 10.50 5.28 -11.07
CA ILE A 77 11.67 6.14 -11.23
C ILE A 77 12.53 5.62 -12.39
N PRO A 78 12.75 6.39 -13.47
CA PRO A 78 13.40 5.93 -14.70
C PRO A 78 14.90 5.64 -14.56
N GLU A 79 15.47 5.80 -13.36
CA GLU A 79 16.91 5.87 -13.13
C GLU A 79 17.61 4.51 -13.27
N PHE A 80 16.85 3.41 -13.35
CA PHE A 80 17.38 2.04 -13.38
C PHE A 80 16.79 1.13 -14.46
N HIS A 81 16.18 1.67 -15.54
CA HIS A 81 15.57 0.99 -16.72
C HIS A 81 14.03 0.94 -16.75
N ASP A 82 13.47 0.87 -17.98
CA ASP A 82 12.04 0.77 -18.29
C ASP A 82 11.38 -0.52 -17.76
N ASP A 83 12.16 -1.52 -17.36
CA ASP A 83 11.69 -2.83 -16.88
C ASP A 83 10.71 -2.71 -15.70
N GLY A 84 10.93 -1.76 -14.79
CA GLY A 84 10.02 -1.51 -13.67
C GLY A 84 8.64 -1.05 -14.14
N LYS A 85 8.61 -0.17 -15.14
CA LYS A 85 7.39 0.29 -15.80
C LYS A 85 6.72 -0.85 -16.58
N GLU A 86 7.48 -1.66 -17.31
CA GLU A 86 6.92 -2.80 -18.04
C GLU A 86 6.31 -3.85 -17.10
N ILE A 87 6.96 -4.13 -15.96
CA ILE A 87 6.42 -5.04 -14.94
C ILE A 87 5.12 -4.47 -14.36
N VAL A 88 5.11 -3.19 -13.96
CA VAL A 88 3.91 -2.53 -13.42
C VAL A 88 2.79 -2.53 -14.45
N GLU A 89 3.07 -2.09 -15.67
CA GLU A 89 2.09 -2.09 -16.77
C GLU A 89 1.54 -3.48 -17.03
N SER A 90 2.40 -4.51 -17.04
CA SER A 90 1.96 -5.90 -17.23
C SER A 90 1.05 -6.38 -16.09
N GLN A 91 1.39 -6.08 -14.84
CA GLN A 91 0.62 -6.49 -13.67
C GLN A 91 -0.69 -5.74 -13.57
N VAL A 92 -0.67 -4.42 -13.73
CA VAL A 92 -1.87 -3.56 -13.76
C VAL A 92 -2.79 -3.97 -14.89
N ARG A 93 -2.26 -4.22 -16.10
CA ARG A 93 -3.05 -4.71 -17.24
C ARG A 93 -3.68 -6.06 -16.96
N ASN A 94 -2.92 -7.01 -16.41
CA ASN A 94 -3.43 -8.36 -16.14
C ASN A 94 -4.46 -8.37 -15.00
N LEU A 95 -4.23 -7.62 -13.91
CA LEU A 95 -5.22 -7.42 -12.85
C LEU A 95 -6.46 -6.70 -13.38
N GLY A 96 -6.28 -5.66 -14.20
CA GLY A 96 -7.38 -4.93 -14.83
C GLY A 96 -8.23 -5.83 -15.73
N CYS A 97 -7.62 -6.72 -16.50
CA CYS A 97 -8.32 -7.73 -17.29
C CYS A 97 -9.09 -8.72 -16.41
N ALA A 98 -8.47 -9.23 -15.34
CA ALA A 98 -9.11 -10.17 -14.42
C ALA A 98 -10.28 -9.50 -13.67
N ALA A 99 -10.08 -8.30 -13.13
CA ALA A 99 -11.10 -7.49 -12.49
C ALA A 99 -12.22 -7.15 -13.46
N GLY A 100 -11.90 -6.75 -14.69
CA GLY A 100 -12.88 -6.47 -15.74
C GLY A 100 -13.75 -7.69 -16.07
N ARG A 101 -13.18 -8.89 -16.14
CA ARG A 101 -13.95 -10.14 -16.34
C ARG A 101 -14.87 -10.43 -15.15
N LEU A 102 -14.36 -10.37 -13.93
CA LEU A 102 -15.14 -10.58 -12.72
C LEU A 102 -16.26 -9.55 -12.57
N LEU A 103 -16.00 -8.29 -12.92
CA LEU A 103 -17.00 -7.22 -12.92
C LEU A 103 -18.03 -7.37 -14.05
N ALA A 104 -17.67 -7.94 -15.20
CA ALA A 104 -18.62 -8.24 -16.27
C ALA A 104 -19.54 -9.42 -15.92
N GLU A 105 -19.06 -10.39 -15.14
CA GLU A 105 -19.88 -11.45 -14.55
C GLU A 105 -20.81 -10.92 -13.45
N HIS A 106 -20.42 -9.81 -12.81
CA HIS A 106 -21.23 -9.13 -11.81
C HIS A 106 -22.27 -8.22 -12.48
N ARG A 107 -23.57 -8.49 -12.29
CA ARG A 107 -24.59 -7.53 -12.73
C ARG A 107 -24.59 -6.31 -11.79
N PRO A 108 -24.28 -5.10 -12.26
CA PRO A 108 -24.44 -3.90 -11.45
C PRO A 108 -25.90 -3.75 -11.01
N LYS A 109 -26.12 -3.13 -9.85
CA LYS A 109 -27.48 -2.78 -9.41
C LYS A 109 -28.15 -1.89 -10.45
N ASP A 110 -29.45 -2.08 -10.69
CA ASP A 110 -30.21 -1.27 -11.65
C ASP A 110 -30.02 0.23 -11.36
N GLY A 111 -29.62 0.98 -12.40
CA GLY A 111 -29.34 2.41 -12.31
C GLY A 111 -27.93 2.80 -11.82
N TRP A 112 -27.08 1.84 -11.42
CA TRP A 112 -25.69 2.13 -11.06
C TRP A 112 -24.77 2.04 -12.28
N LEU A 113 -24.10 3.14 -12.62
CA LEU A 113 -23.07 3.20 -13.65
C LEU A 113 -21.71 3.34 -12.95
N ALA A 114 -20.81 2.39 -13.19
CA ALA A 114 -19.43 2.52 -12.74
C ALA A 114 -18.80 3.77 -13.39
N PRO A 115 -18.09 4.63 -12.62
CA PRO A 115 -17.35 5.73 -13.22
C PRO A 115 -16.30 5.18 -14.18
N ASN A 116 -16.19 5.78 -15.36
CA ASN A 116 -15.16 5.34 -16.31
C ASN A 116 -13.76 5.74 -15.81
N LEU A 117 -12.73 5.04 -16.29
CA LEU A 117 -11.34 5.27 -15.90
C LEU A 117 -10.87 6.73 -16.13
N ASN A 118 -11.43 7.43 -17.13
CA ASN A 118 -11.09 8.84 -17.38
C ASN A 118 -11.65 9.78 -16.30
N VAL A 119 -12.81 9.46 -15.73
CA VAL A 119 -13.39 10.20 -14.60
C VAL A 119 -12.55 9.97 -13.35
N THR A 120 -12.22 8.71 -13.04
CA THR A 120 -11.39 8.39 -11.86
C THR A 120 -9.98 8.94 -11.96
N GLY A 121 -9.40 8.95 -13.18
CA GLY A 121 -8.08 9.54 -13.43
C GLY A 121 -8.04 11.04 -13.14
N ARG A 122 -9.04 11.80 -13.60
CA ARG A 122 -9.13 13.24 -13.31
C ARG A 122 -9.26 13.53 -11.82
N ILE A 123 -10.07 12.75 -11.10
CA ILE A 123 -10.19 12.89 -9.64
C ILE A 123 -8.84 12.67 -8.95
N ALA A 124 -8.06 11.69 -9.41
CA ALA A 124 -6.71 11.45 -8.88
C ALA A 124 -5.75 12.61 -9.21
N ASP A 125 -5.77 13.12 -10.44
CA ASP A 125 -4.94 14.26 -10.85
C ASP A 125 -5.26 15.52 -10.05
N ASP A 126 -6.56 15.80 -9.85
CA ASP A 126 -7.02 16.93 -9.05
C ASP A 126 -6.64 16.77 -7.57
N PHE A 127 -6.77 15.57 -7.02
CA PHE A 127 -6.30 15.28 -5.67
C PHE A 127 -4.80 15.55 -5.54
N VAL A 128 -3.97 15.02 -6.44
CA VAL A 128 -2.51 15.22 -6.43
C VAL A 128 -2.16 16.70 -6.57
N ARG A 129 -2.86 17.44 -7.43
CA ARG A 129 -2.66 18.88 -7.63
C ARG A 129 -2.95 19.66 -6.34
N ILE A 130 -4.10 19.42 -5.71
CA ILE A 130 -4.51 20.14 -4.50
C ILE A 130 -3.68 19.73 -3.28
N ALA A 131 -3.43 18.44 -3.11
CA ALA A 131 -2.57 17.94 -2.04
C ALA A 131 -1.12 18.41 -2.23
N GLY A 132 -0.60 18.39 -3.47
CA GLY A 132 0.76 18.79 -3.79
C GLY A 132 1.12 20.22 -3.36
N SER A 133 0.17 21.17 -3.45
CA SER A 133 0.39 22.54 -2.98
C SER A 133 0.47 22.66 -1.45
N SER A 134 -0.20 21.78 -0.73
CA SER A 134 -0.35 21.85 0.74
C SER A 134 0.57 20.89 1.50
N TRP A 135 1.13 19.89 0.82
CA TRP A 135 1.86 18.77 1.44
C TRP A 135 3.33 18.66 1.02
N ARG A 136 3.82 19.49 0.09
CA ARG A 136 5.26 19.63 -0.14
C ARG A 136 5.88 20.46 0.99
N VAL A 137 6.50 19.76 1.94
CA VAL A 137 7.26 20.34 3.05
C VAL A 137 8.68 19.81 2.98
N THR A 138 9.66 20.70 2.98
CA THR A 138 11.07 20.28 3.08
C THR A 138 11.38 19.79 4.50
N PHE A 139 12.40 18.95 4.64
CA PHE A 139 12.82 18.46 5.96
C PHE A 139 13.14 19.60 6.95
N GLU A 140 13.70 20.71 6.47
CA GLU A 140 14.10 21.85 7.28
C GLU A 140 12.90 22.69 7.75
N GLU A 141 11.87 22.83 6.91
CA GLU A 141 10.60 23.47 7.27
C GLU A 141 9.80 22.64 8.29
N TYR A 142 9.80 21.31 8.14
CA TYR A 142 9.18 20.40 9.10
C TYR A 142 9.89 20.48 10.47
N ARG A 143 11.22 20.37 10.48
CA ARG A 143 12.03 20.38 11.72
C ARG A 143 11.94 21.71 12.47
N SER A 144 11.83 22.83 11.76
CA SER A 144 11.70 24.16 12.35
C SER A 144 10.27 24.52 12.76
N GLY A 145 9.28 23.71 12.39
CA GLY A 145 7.86 24.00 12.61
C GLY A 145 7.33 25.18 11.78
N LYS A 146 8.13 25.73 10.86
CA LYS A 146 7.76 26.85 9.97
C LYS A 146 6.60 26.50 9.05
N LYS A 147 6.46 25.22 8.70
CA LYS A 147 5.37 24.70 7.89
C LYS A 147 4.87 23.39 8.49
N LYS A 148 3.55 23.26 8.60
CA LYS A 148 2.86 22.02 8.96
C LYS A 148 2.16 21.49 7.71
N TYR A 149 1.95 20.18 7.63
CA TYR A 149 1.08 19.61 6.61
C TYR A 149 -0.29 20.31 6.68
N GLY A 150 -0.79 20.76 5.52
CA GLY A 150 -2.17 21.25 5.44
C GLY A 150 -3.17 20.13 5.74
N ALA A 151 -4.40 20.48 6.08
CA ALA A 151 -5.47 19.48 6.14
C ALA A 151 -5.65 18.83 4.75
N LEU A 152 -6.17 17.60 4.73
CA LEU A 152 -6.63 17.00 3.46
C LEU A 152 -7.72 17.91 2.85
N PRO A 153 -7.80 17.98 1.51
CA PRO A 153 -8.87 18.73 0.84
C PRO A 153 -10.24 18.20 1.28
N ASP A 154 -11.22 19.08 1.43
CA ASP A 154 -12.61 18.65 1.59
C ASP A 154 -13.10 18.02 0.29
N TRP A 155 -13.59 16.78 0.35
CA TRP A 155 -14.13 16.06 -0.79
C TRP A 155 -15.30 16.81 -1.46
N ASN A 156 -16.08 17.59 -0.69
CA ASN A 156 -17.15 18.42 -1.25
C ASN A 156 -16.63 19.62 -2.06
N GLU A 157 -15.39 20.06 -1.83
CA GLU A 157 -14.76 21.12 -2.63
C GLU A 157 -14.26 20.58 -3.98
N LEU A 158 -13.82 19.32 -4.01
CA LEU A 158 -13.42 18.62 -5.23
C LEU A 158 -14.61 18.40 -6.18
N GLU A 159 -15.75 17.94 -5.65
CA GLU A 159 -16.95 17.64 -6.45
C GLU A 159 -17.63 18.90 -7.03
N ARG A 160 -17.65 20.02 -6.29
CA ARG A 160 -18.31 21.28 -6.72
C ARG A 160 -17.64 21.98 -7.91
N ARG A 161 -16.42 21.58 -8.29
CA ARG A 161 -15.68 22.19 -9.41
C ARG A 161 -15.91 21.47 -10.74
N GLU A 162 -16.64 20.34 -10.74
CA GLU A 162 -17.03 19.60 -11.95
C GLU A 162 -18.48 19.91 -12.42
N SER A 163 -19.24 20.76 -11.71
CA SER A 163 -20.61 21.18 -12.08
C SER A 163 -20.63 22.50 -12.86
#